data_AF-A0A4J2D7K9-F1
#
_entry.id   AF-A0A4J2D7K9-F1
#
_cell.length_a   1.000
_cell.length_b   1.000
_cell.length_c   1.000
_cell.angle_alpha   90.00
_cell.angle_beta   90.00
_cell.angle_gamma   90.00
#
_symmetry.space_group_name_H-M   'P 1'
#
loop_
_entity.id
_entity.type
_entity.pdbx_description
1 polymer ?
#
loop_
_entity_poly.entity_id
_entity_poly.type
_entity_poly.pdbx_seq_one_letter_code
_entity_poly.pdbx_strand_id
1 'polypeptide(L)' 'MYRDVQKRPVIVNGRRQFKDVETVWAFNQWGGTIATINVAVLLNHEFYIMKFDAEGNPDWTDPTVKPKE' A
#
# COMPACT_ATOMS: atom_id res chain seq x y z
N MET A 1 -6.32 1.64 7.61
CA MET A 1 -6.16 1.78 6.15
C MET A 1 -7.49 2.20 5.55
N TYR A 2 -7.50 3.11 4.58
CA TYR A 2 -8.71 3.61 3.91
C TYR A 2 -8.58 3.44 2.39
N ARG A 3 -9.66 3.00 1.73
CA ARG A 3 -9.75 2.84 0.27
C ARG A 3 -10.38 4.09 -0.32
N ASP A 4 -9.68 4.72 -1.26
CA ASP A 4 -10.16 5.85 -2.04
C ASP A 4 -10.24 5.48 -3.52
N VAL A 5 -11.31 5.91 -4.18
CA VAL A 5 -11.55 5.67 -5.62
C VAL A 5 -11.70 7.02 -6.31
N GLN A 6 -10.71 7.37 -7.13
CA GLN A 6 -10.69 8.65 -7.84
C GLN A 6 -10.75 8.46 -9.36
N LYS A 7 -11.55 9.29 -10.04
CA LYS A 7 -11.53 9.39 -11.50
C LYS A 7 -10.37 10.27 -11.94
N ARG A 8 -9.36 9.68 -12.59
CA ARG A 8 -8.20 10.43 -13.11
C ARG A 8 -8.13 10.32 -14.65
N PRO A 9 -7.74 11.42 -15.34
CA PRO A 9 -7.46 11.35 -16.76
C PRO A 9 -6.15 10.59 -16.99
N VAL A 10 -6.21 9.52 -17.78
CA VAL A 10 -5.07 8.67 -18.18
C VAL A 10 -5.06 8.49 -19.69
N ILE A 11 -3.88 8.21 -20.25
CA ILE A 11 -3.73 7.88 -21.67
C ILE A 11 -3.74 6.37 -21.82
N VAL A 12 -4.71 5.84 -22.56
CA VAL A 12 -4.80 4.42 -22.91
C VAL A 12 -4.83 4.33 -24.43
N ASN A 13 -3.87 3.61 -25.02
CA ASN A 13 -3.73 3.46 -26.47
C ASN A 13 -3.73 4.80 -27.23
N GLY A 14 -3.02 5.80 -26.71
CA GLY A 14 -2.88 7.13 -27.34
C GLY A 14 -4.11 8.04 -27.22
N ARG A 15 -5.18 7.63 -26.52
CA ARG A 15 -6.38 8.47 -26.29
C ARG A 15 -6.56 8.77 -24.81
N ARG A 16 -6.98 10.00 -24.49
CA ARG A 16 -7.37 10.41 -23.13
C ARG A 16 -8.66 9.72 -22.73
N GLN A 17 -8.65 9.09 -21.56
CA GLN A 17 -9.82 8.45 -20.95
C GLN A 17 -9.83 8.77 -19.45
N PHE A 18 -11.01 8.89 -18.86
CA PHE A 18 -11.13 8.89 -17.40
C PHE A 18 -11.23 7.45 -16.93
N LYS A 19 -10.33 7.05 -16.03
CA LYS A 19 -10.34 5.72 -15.42
C LYS A 19 -10.44 5.87 -13.91
N ASP A 20 -11.20 4.97 -13.30
CA ASP A 20 -11.22 4.82 -11.86
C ASP A 20 -9.85 4.28 -11.41
N VAL A 21 -9.21 5.01 -10.50
CA VAL A 21 -7.95 4.65 -9.88
C VAL A 21 -8.22 4.39 -8.41
N GLU A 22 -8.01 3.16 -8.00
CA GLU A 22 -8.12 2.76 -6.59
C GLU A 22 -6.78 2.94 -5.90
N THR A 23 -6.79 3.68 -4.79
CA THR A 23 -5.62 3.92 -3.94
C THR A 23 -5.94 3.50 -2.52
N VAL A 24 -5.03 2.74 -1.90
CA VAL A 24 -5.11 2.43 -0.48
C VAL A 24 -4.13 3.33 0.26
N TRP A 25 -4.64 4.01 1.28
CA TRP A 25 -3.85 4.83 2.18
C TRP A 25 -3.59 4.09 3.49
N ALA A 26 -2.32 4.01 3.87
CA ALA A 26 -1.87 3.55 5.17
C ALA A 26 -1.30 4.74 5.96
N PHE A 27 -1.80 4.92 7.18
CA PHE A 27 -1.37 5.98 8.09
C PHE A 27 -0.71 5.37 9.32
N ASN A 28 0.32 6.02 9.84
CA ASN A 28 0.89 5.71 11.15
C ASN A 28 0.01 6.28 12.26
N GLN A 29 0.33 5.90 13.50
CA GLN A 29 -0.38 6.37 14.70
C GLN A 29 -0.35 7.89 14.91
N TRP A 30 0.57 8.60 14.25
CA TRP A 30 0.68 10.05 14.28
C TRP A 30 0.00 10.76 13.10
N GLY A 31 -0.77 10.01 12.27
CA GLY A 31 -1.50 10.55 11.12
C GLY A 31 -0.65 10.77 9.86
N GLY A 32 0.62 10.39 9.86
CA GLY A 32 1.50 10.45 8.69
C GLY A 32 1.27 9.28 7.74
N THR A 33 1.36 9.52 6.42
CA THR A 33 1.25 8.46 5.42
C THR A 33 2.49 7.58 5.40
N ILE A 34 2.34 6.27 5.60
CA ILE A 34 3.47 5.32 5.63
C ILE A 34 3.83 4.87 4.20
N ALA A 35 2.82 4.67 3.35
CA ALA A 35 2.99 4.38 1.93
C ALA A 35 1.69 4.69 1.17
N THR A 36 1.82 5.27 -0.03
CA THR A 36 0.73 5.41 -1.00
C THR A 36 0.95 4.39 -2.09
N ILE A 37 0.07 3.38 -2.18
CA ILE A 37 0.22 2.29 -3.15
C ILE A 37 -0.95 2.33 -4.13
N ASN A 38 -0.64 2.36 -5.43
CA ASN A 38 -1.64 2.22 -6.48
C ASN A 38 -2.04 0.74 -6.58
N VAL A 39 -3.32 0.43 -6.32
CA VAL A 39 -3.82 -0.95 -6.27
C VAL A 39 -3.71 -1.66 -7.62
N ALA A 40 -3.75 -0.92 -8.73
CA ALA A 40 -3.56 -1.50 -10.05
C ALA A 40 -2.13 -2.04 -10.27
N VAL A 41 -1.14 -1.54 -9.52
CA VAL A 41 0.23 -2.05 -9.53
C VAL A 41 0.37 -3.23 -8.58
N LEU A 42 -0.36 -3.23 -7.45
CA LEU A 42 -0.41 -4.34 -6.48
C LEU A 42 -0.83 -5.68 -7.09
N LEU A 43 -1.68 -5.68 -8.12
CA LEU A 43 -2.15 -6.91 -8.76
C LEU A 43 -1.14 -7.49 -9.77
N ASN A 44 -0.11 -6.73 -10.15
CA ASN A 44 0.88 -7.14 -11.14
C ASN A 44 2.23 -7.56 -10.52
N HIS A 45 2.47 -7.25 -9.24
CA HIS A 45 3.72 -7.55 -8.54
C HIS A 45 3.43 -8.07 -7.13
N GLU A 46 4.29 -8.97 -6.63
CA GLU A 46 4.24 -9.45 -5.26
C GLU A 46 4.86 -8.39 -4.34
N PHE A 47 4.10 -7.90 -3.36
CA PHE A 47 4.57 -6.91 -2.39
C PHE A 47 4.50 -7.48 -0.99
N TYR A 48 5.55 -7.23 -0.20
CA TYR A 48 5.64 -7.60 1.21
C TYR A 48 5.61 -6.33 2.05
N ILE A 49 4.65 -6.22 2.96
CA ILE A 49 4.61 -5.16 3.98
C ILE A 49 5.40 -5.68 5.18
N MET A 50 6.57 -5.09 5.43
CA MET A 50 7.48 -5.49 6.50
C MET A 50 7.29 -4.58 7.73
N LYS A 51 7.22 -5.21 8.89
CA LYS A 51 7.20 -4.50 10.18
C LYS A 51 8.63 -4.06 10.54
N PHE A 52 8.76 -2.98 11.30
CA PHE A 52 10.04 -2.55 11.87
C PHE A 52 10.01 -2.71 13.39
N ASP A 53 11.17 -2.98 13.99
CA ASP A 53 11.36 -2.98 15.44
C ASP A 53 11.41 -1.54 16.01
N ALA A 54 11.63 -1.42 17.33
CA ALA A 54 11.67 -0.13 18.00
C ALA A 54 12.90 0.70 17.60
N GLU A 55 13.96 0.04 17.14
CA GLU A 55 15.22 0.59 16.69
C GLU A 55 15.18 0.98 15.19
N GLY A 56 14.11 0.65 14.47
CA GLY A 56 13.92 0.96 13.06
C GLY A 56 14.58 -0.03 12.10
N ASN A 57 14.96 -1.22 12.58
CA ASN A 57 15.41 -2.31 11.71
C ASN A 57 14.21 -3.12 11.20
N PRO A 58 14.32 -3.72 10.00
CA PRO A 58 13.27 -4.58 9.48
C PRO A 58 13.12 -5.85 10.34
N ASP A 59 11.89 -6.11 10.79
CA ASP A 59 11.51 -7.29 11.56
C ASP A 59 11.26 -8.46 10.59
N TRP A 60 12.23 -9.36 10.50
CA TRP A 60 12.19 -10.57 9.66
C TRP A 60 11.55 -11.77 10.39
N THR A 61 10.99 -11.58 11.58
CA THR A 61 10.31 -12.67 12.28
C THR A 61 9.10 -13.14 11.49
N ASP A 62 8.85 -14.45 11.51
CA ASP A 62 7.69 -15.02 10.85
C ASP A 62 6.42 -14.47 11.52
N PRO A 63 5.58 -13.70 10.81
CA PRO A 63 4.40 -13.06 11.39
C PRO A 63 3.32 -14.06 11.81
N THR A 64 3.45 -15.33 11.42
CA THR A 64 2.52 -16.41 11.79
C THR A 64 2.87 -17.07 13.12
N VAL A 65 4.07 -16.81 13.66
CA VAL A 65 4.49 -17.34 14.95
C VAL A 65 3.80 -16.54 16.06
N LYS A 66 2.85 -17.17 16.76
CA LYS A 66 2.21 -16.57 17.92
C LYS A 66 3.27 -16.28 19.00
N PRO A 67 3.27 -15.07 19.61
CA PRO A 67 4.09 -14.81 20.78
C PRO A 67 3.78 -15.85 21.85
N LYS A 68 4.80 -16.46 22.46
CA LYS A 68 4.60 -17.22 23.70
C LYS A 68 4.29 -16.21 24.81
N GLU A 69 3.17 -16.42 25.50
CA GLU A 69 2.81 -15.73 26.74
C GLU A 69 3.87 -15.92 27.83
#